data_AF-A0A0D6P364-F1
#
_entry.id   AF-A0A0D6P364-F1
#
_cell.length_a   1.000
_cell.length_b   1.000
_cell.length_c   1.000
_cell.angle_alpha   90.00
_cell.angle_beta   90.00
_cell.angle_gamma   90.00
#
_symmetry.space_group_name_H-M   'P 1'
#
loop_
_entity.id
_entity.type
_entity.pdbx_description
1 polymer ?
#
loop_
_entity_poly.entity_id
_entity_poly.type
_entity_poly.pdbx_seq_one_letter_code
_entity_poly.pdbx_strand_id
1 'polypeptide(L)'
;MDTAVTPSPPVPAPSAETLTLAARIDHYVARTGFPRSLFVSEDGRIVGTWIMGNDYRVKSGYYGGYPAGYLRRIRALFPDKSRILHVFSGRVDLSALPGDTVDVNPSLAPTYVDDAQSLMGVPLETYDLVLADPPYSVEDAERYQTTMIRRNLVMRALQRLPPGAHVVWLDQVLPMYRKDRFAIDGVIGMVKSTNHRFRVVTIFRRLPDAPA
;
A
#
# COMPACT_ATOMS: atom_id res chain seq x y z
N MET A 1 1.91 -11.73 -49.45
CA MET A 1 2.88 -12.34 -48.52
C MET A 1 2.79 -11.52 -47.26
N ASP A 2 2.01 -12.01 -46.29
CA ASP A 2 1.73 -11.30 -45.03
C ASP A 2 2.28 -12.20 -43.92
N THR A 3 3.45 -11.84 -43.39
CA THR A 3 4.09 -12.59 -42.31
C THR A 3 3.48 -12.15 -40.99
N ALA A 4 2.59 -12.97 -40.46
CA ALA A 4 2.06 -12.82 -39.11
C ALA A 4 3.22 -12.83 -38.10
N VAL A 5 3.38 -11.75 -37.35
CA VAL A 5 4.30 -11.66 -36.21
C VAL A 5 3.63 -12.38 -35.04
N THR A 6 4.13 -13.58 -34.72
CA THR A 6 3.74 -14.31 -33.51
C THR A 6 4.24 -13.54 -32.28
N PRO A 7 3.38 -13.25 -31.28
CA PRO A 7 3.87 -12.65 -30.04
C PRO A 7 4.82 -13.62 -29.33
N SER A 8 5.95 -13.09 -28.88
CA SER A 8 6.92 -13.84 -28.08
C SER A 8 6.25 -14.40 -26.82
N PRO A 9 6.60 -15.63 -26.40
CA PRO A 9 6.08 -16.19 -25.17
C PRO A 9 6.48 -15.31 -23.98
N PRO A 10 5.66 -15.23 -22.93
CA PRO A 10 6.01 -14.50 -21.72
C PRO A 10 7.30 -15.09 -21.15
N VAL A 11 8.33 -14.26 -21.05
CA VAL A 11 9.58 -14.60 -20.38
C VAL A 11 9.21 -14.90 -18.92
N PRO A 12 9.54 -16.09 -18.38
CA PRO A 12 9.31 -16.37 -16.97
C PRO A 12 10.07 -15.32 -16.16
N ALA A 13 9.35 -14.60 -15.29
CA ALA A 13 9.95 -13.59 -14.43
C ALA A 13 11.09 -14.25 -13.63
N PRO A 14 12.30 -13.66 -13.61
CA PRO A 14 13.37 -14.18 -12.79
C PRO A 14 12.90 -14.20 -11.34
N SER A 15 13.09 -15.33 -10.67
CA SER A 15 12.82 -15.51 -9.24
C SER A 15 13.73 -14.58 -8.45
N ALA A 16 13.23 -13.36 -8.22
CA ALA A 16 13.86 -12.38 -7.34
C ALA A 16 13.99 -13.02 -5.96
N GLU A 17 15.21 -13.15 -5.46
CA GLU A 17 15.44 -13.48 -4.06
C GLU A 17 14.56 -12.56 -3.20
N THR A 18 13.62 -13.17 -2.48
CA THR A 18 12.65 -12.40 -1.71
C THR A 18 13.40 -11.75 -0.54
N LEU A 19 13.50 -10.43 -0.57
CA LEU A 19 14.17 -9.66 0.48
C LEU A 19 13.56 -10.00 1.84
N THR A 20 14.39 -10.47 2.78
CA THR A 20 13.95 -10.85 4.12
C THR A 20 13.44 -9.64 4.90
N LEU A 21 12.58 -9.86 5.90
CA LEU A 21 12.06 -8.76 6.72
C LEU A 21 13.16 -7.99 7.46
N ALA A 22 14.20 -8.68 7.92
CA ALA A 22 15.37 -8.05 8.53
C ALA A 22 16.12 -7.16 7.53
N ALA A 23 16.37 -7.66 6.31
CA ALA A 23 17.03 -6.88 5.27
C ALA A 23 16.21 -5.65 4.84
N ARG A 24 14.87 -5.74 4.85
CA ARG A 24 13.97 -4.59 4.65
C ARG A 24 14.16 -3.53 5.73
N ILE A 25 14.25 -3.94 6.99
CA ILE A 25 14.47 -3.03 8.13
C ILE A 25 15.85 -2.36 8.03
N ASP A 26 16.89 -3.12 7.71
CA ASP A 26 18.25 -2.57 7.58
C ASP A 26 18.35 -1.57 6.41
N HIS A 27 17.75 -1.90 5.26
CA HIS A 27 17.65 -0.94 4.15
C HIS A 27 16.84 0.30 4.55
N TYR A 28 15.74 0.12 5.28
CA TYR A 28 14.95 1.22 5.82
C TYR A 28 15.78 2.16 6.70
N VAL A 29 16.56 1.62 7.64
CA VAL A 29 17.43 2.42 8.53
C VAL A 29 18.49 3.15 7.70
N ALA A 30 19.20 2.43 6.83
CA ALA A 30 20.26 2.99 6.00
C ALA A 30 19.77 4.10 5.06
N ARG A 31 18.59 3.93 4.44
CA ARG A 31 18.11 4.86 3.42
C ARG A 31 17.42 6.09 4.00
N THR A 32 16.79 5.96 5.16
CA THR A 32 16.00 7.04 5.76
C THR A 32 16.77 7.87 6.78
N GLY A 33 17.78 7.30 7.45
CA GLY A 33 18.46 7.92 8.57
C GLY A 33 17.60 8.08 9.82
N PHE A 34 16.39 7.52 9.84
CA PHE A 34 15.56 7.49 11.04
C PHE A 34 16.12 6.49 12.06
N PRO A 35 15.84 6.68 13.38
CA PRO A 35 16.18 5.68 14.37
C PRO A 35 15.66 4.29 13.98
N ARG A 36 16.40 3.24 14.34
CA ARG A 36 15.94 1.85 14.20
C ARG A 36 14.77 1.61 15.15
N SER A 37 13.57 1.95 14.68
CA SER A 37 12.33 1.86 15.44
C SER A 37 11.47 0.65 15.04
N LEU A 38 12.01 -0.20 14.17
CA LEU A 38 11.40 -1.43 13.68
C LEU A 38 12.32 -2.62 14.00
N PHE A 39 11.72 -3.76 14.27
CA PHE A 39 12.41 -5.03 14.48
C PHE A 39 11.50 -6.20 14.06
N VAL A 40 12.07 -7.38 13.88
CA VAL A 40 11.30 -8.62 13.66
C VAL A 40 10.95 -9.20 15.03
N SER A 41 9.66 -9.33 15.35
CA SER A 41 9.19 -9.97 16.58
C SER A 41 9.38 -11.48 16.54
N GLU A 42 9.23 -12.14 17.69
CA GLU A 42 9.33 -13.60 17.83
C GLU A 42 8.36 -14.36 16.91
N ASP A 43 7.20 -13.78 16.61
CA ASP A 43 6.21 -14.34 15.68
C ASP A 43 6.56 -14.11 14.19
N GLY A 44 7.76 -13.58 13.90
CA GLY A 44 8.29 -13.41 12.55
C GLY A 44 7.75 -12.20 11.78
N ARG A 45 7.13 -11.22 12.45
CA ARG A 45 6.56 -10.02 11.81
C ARG A 45 7.40 -8.78 12.05
N ILE A 46 7.34 -7.82 11.15
CA ILE A 46 7.87 -6.48 11.41
C ILE A 46 6.95 -5.78 12.41
N VAL A 47 7.49 -5.36 13.54
CA VAL A 47 6.76 -4.54 14.53
C VAL A 47 7.59 -3.32 14.92
N GLY A 48 6.92 -2.34 15.53
CA GLY A 48 7.56 -1.13 16.02
C GLY A 48 6.66 0.09 15.88
N THR A 49 7.25 1.27 16.05
CA THR A 49 6.52 2.53 15.99
C THR A 49 7.26 3.55 15.13
N TRP A 50 6.51 4.24 14.28
CA TRP A 50 6.94 5.47 13.63
C TRP A 50 6.37 6.66 14.38
N ILE A 51 7.29 7.44 14.96
CA ILE A 51 6.97 8.75 15.51
C ILE A 51 7.24 9.76 14.39
N MET A 52 6.17 10.38 13.92
CA MET A 52 6.21 11.35 12.83
C MET A 52 6.47 12.75 13.42
N GLY A 53 7.30 13.53 12.73
CA GLY A 53 7.64 14.89 13.16
C GLY A 53 6.49 15.87 13.04
N ASN A 54 6.72 17.09 13.51
CA ASN A 54 5.75 18.17 13.60
C ASN A 54 5.53 18.90 12.25
N ASP A 55 5.36 18.15 11.16
CA ASP A 55 5.08 18.73 9.84
C ASP A 55 3.59 18.58 9.48
N TYR A 56 2.87 19.69 9.64
CA TYR A 56 1.44 19.79 9.34
C TYR A 56 1.15 20.14 7.89
N ARG A 57 2.18 20.36 7.06
CA ARG A 57 2.00 20.80 5.67
C ARG A 57 1.74 19.60 4.78
N VAL A 58 0.51 19.43 4.32
CA VAL A 58 0.23 18.57 3.16
C VAL A 58 0.57 19.41 1.93
N LYS A 59 1.65 19.08 1.21
CA LYS A 59 2.11 19.86 0.05
C LYS A 59 1.03 20.09 -1.00
N SER A 60 0.08 19.16 -1.15
CA SER A 60 -1.02 19.25 -2.10
C SER A 60 -2.19 20.12 -1.62
N GLY A 61 -2.23 20.51 -0.34
CA GLY A 61 -3.37 21.21 0.28
C GLY A 61 -4.66 20.38 0.36
N TYR A 62 -4.65 19.15 -0.16
CA TYR A 62 -5.79 18.25 -0.17
C TYR A 62 -5.91 17.53 1.17
N TYR A 63 -7.11 17.56 1.75
CA TYR A 63 -7.40 16.83 2.97
C TYR A 63 -7.21 15.33 2.72
N GLY A 64 -6.58 14.61 3.66
CA GLY A 64 -6.38 13.16 3.54
C GLY A 64 -5.09 12.68 2.88
N GLY A 65 -4.21 13.57 2.45
CA GLY A 65 -2.91 13.14 1.90
C GLY A 65 -2.06 12.35 2.91
N TYR A 66 -1.19 11.48 2.37
CA TYR A 66 -0.26 10.70 3.20
C TYR A 66 0.55 11.60 4.15
N PRO A 67 0.79 11.15 5.40
CA PRO A 67 1.60 11.91 6.35
C PRO A 67 3.01 12.18 5.82
N ALA A 68 3.60 13.32 6.21
CA ALA A 68 4.93 13.73 5.76
C ALA A 68 5.99 12.64 6.03
N GLY A 69 6.71 12.24 4.98
CA GLY A 69 7.74 11.20 5.06
C GLY A 69 7.22 9.76 5.05
N TYR A 70 5.89 9.52 5.09
CA TYR A 70 5.30 8.18 5.03
C TYR A 70 5.76 7.41 3.78
N LEU A 71 5.56 7.99 2.59
CA LEU A 71 5.96 7.34 1.33
C LEU A 71 7.46 7.06 1.24
N ARG A 72 8.30 7.93 1.83
CA ARG A 72 9.75 7.71 1.92
C ARG A 72 10.08 6.50 2.80
N ARG A 73 9.34 6.29 3.90
CA ARG A 73 9.49 5.10 4.76
C ARG A 73 9.06 3.83 4.03
N ILE A 74 7.92 3.87 3.32
CA ILE A 74 7.45 2.73 2.52
C ILE A 74 8.46 2.38 1.43
N ARG A 75 8.92 3.36 0.65
CA ARG A 75 9.96 3.15 -0.37
C ARG A 75 11.21 2.48 0.18
N ALA A 76 11.60 2.88 1.39
CA ALA A 76 12.79 2.32 2.04
C ALA A 76 12.56 0.90 2.60
N LEU A 77 11.34 0.53 2.98
CA LEU A 77 10.99 -0.84 3.38
C LEU A 77 10.81 -1.79 2.18
N PHE A 78 10.45 -1.24 1.01
CA PHE A 78 10.15 -2.00 -0.20
C PHE A 78 11.04 -1.57 -1.38
N PRO A 79 12.38 -1.69 -1.27
CA PRO A 79 13.28 -1.30 -2.36
C PRO A 79 13.19 -2.21 -3.60
N ASP A 80 12.66 -3.42 -3.42
CA ASP A 80 12.47 -4.45 -4.45
C ASP A 80 11.15 -4.31 -5.22
N LYS A 81 10.26 -3.41 -4.80
CA LYS A 81 8.94 -3.23 -5.41
C LYS A 81 8.95 -2.05 -6.36
N SER A 82 8.39 -2.24 -7.55
CA SER A 82 8.51 -1.27 -8.66
C SER A 82 7.19 -0.93 -9.33
N ARG A 83 6.17 -1.80 -9.22
CA ARG A 83 4.86 -1.62 -9.85
C ARG A 83 3.86 -1.30 -8.76
N ILE A 84 3.69 -0.02 -8.51
CA ILE A 84 3.04 0.52 -7.32
C ILE A 84 1.68 1.10 -7.67
N LEU A 85 0.67 0.75 -6.88
CA LEU A 85 -0.69 1.28 -6.95
C LEU A 85 -1.06 2.01 -5.67
N HIS A 86 -1.50 3.26 -5.77
CA HIS A 86 -2.03 4.05 -4.65
C HIS A 86 -3.55 4.04 -4.72
N VAL A 87 -4.20 3.37 -3.77
CA VAL A 87 -5.66 3.25 -3.65
C VAL A 87 -6.16 4.27 -2.62
N PHE A 88 -7.30 4.90 -2.91
CA PHE A 88 -7.81 6.08 -2.18
C PHE A 88 -6.86 7.29 -2.37
N SER A 89 -6.46 7.52 -3.62
CA SER A 89 -5.30 8.35 -3.92
C SER A 89 -5.48 9.83 -3.58
N GLY A 90 -6.70 10.39 -3.67
CA GLY A 90 -6.87 11.82 -3.42
C GLY A 90 -5.94 12.67 -4.29
N ARG A 91 -5.04 13.42 -3.66
CA ARG A 91 -3.88 14.07 -4.32
C ARG A 91 -2.55 13.63 -3.71
N VAL A 92 -2.06 12.47 -4.13
CA VAL A 92 -0.74 11.94 -3.73
C VAL A 92 0.40 12.74 -4.35
N ASP A 93 1.40 13.10 -3.55
CA ASP A 93 2.72 13.53 -4.06
C ASP A 93 3.56 12.30 -4.43
N LEU A 94 3.60 11.98 -5.73
CA LEU A 94 4.28 10.81 -6.29
C LEU A 94 5.81 10.95 -6.35
N SER A 95 6.39 12.10 -5.99
CA SER A 95 7.85 12.31 -6.07
C SER A 95 8.65 11.35 -5.18
N ALA A 96 8.11 11.03 -4.00
CA ALA A 96 8.76 10.13 -3.06
C ALA A 96 8.62 8.66 -3.47
N LEU A 97 7.45 8.27 -3.97
CA LEU A 97 7.12 6.91 -4.39
C LEU A 97 6.20 6.93 -5.62
N PRO A 98 6.78 6.92 -6.83
CA PRO A 98 6.01 6.91 -8.07
C PRO A 98 5.13 5.67 -8.19
N GLY A 99 4.01 5.80 -8.89
CA GLY A 99 3.06 4.71 -9.12
C GLY A 99 1.76 5.24 -9.71
N ASP A 100 0.87 4.32 -10.06
CA ASP A 100 -0.46 4.64 -10.56
C ASP A 100 -1.41 4.96 -9.41
N THR A 101 -2.43 5.75 -9.70
CA THR A 101 -3.42 6.20 -8.71
C THR A 101 -4.82 5.71 -9.04
N VAL A 102 -5.58 5.36 -8.00
CA VAL A 102 -7.00 5.00 -8.10
C VAL A 102 -7.81 5.91 -7.18
N ASP A 103 -8.83 6.54 -7.75
CA ASP A 103 -9.82 7.30 -7.00
C ASP A 103 -11.20 7.21 -7.65
N VAL A 104 -12.26 7.34 -6.85
CA VAL A 104 -13.63 7.38 -7.38
C VAL A 104 -13.96 8.74 -7.99
N ASN A 105 -13.24 9.80 -7.59
CA ASN A 105 -13.49 11.16 -8.03
C ASN A 105 -12.65 11.51 -9.29
N PRO A 106 -13.27 11.60 -10.48
CA PRO A 106 -12.54 11.89 -11.72
C PRO A 106 -11.93 13.30 -11.75
N SER A 107 -12.43 14.25 -10.94
CA SER A 107 -11.88 15.62 -10.89
C SER A 107 -10.46 15.70 -10.31
N LEU A 108 -10.01 14.62 -9.67
CA LEU A 108 -8.65 14.48 -9.15
C LEU A 108 -7.67 13.95 -10.20
N ALA A 109 -8.17 13.59 -11.38
CA ALA A 109 -7.40 13.03 -12.50
C ALA A 109 -6.50 11.84 -12.09
N PRO A 110 -7.03 10.79 -11.43
CA PRO A 110 -6.26 9.58 -11.13
C PRO A 110 -5.91 8.82 -12.42
N THR A 111 -4.93 7.90 -12.36
CA THR A 111 -4.64 6.97 -13.47
C THR A 111 -5.89 6.15 -13.81
N TYR A 112 -6.60 5.67 -12.78
CA TYR A 112 -7.85 4.93 -12.93
C TYR A 112 -8.95 5.57 -12.09
N VAL A 113 -10.10 5.84 -12.73
CA VAL A 113 -11.33 6.24 -12.05
C VAL A 113 -12.13 4.98 -11.73
N ASP A 114 -12.12 4.52 -10.49
CA ASP A 114 -12.76 3.26 -10.07
C ASP A 114 -13.10 3.23 -8.57
N ASP A 115 -14.04 2.37 -8.18
CA ASP A 115 -14.35 2.09 -6.77
C ASP A 115 -13.36 1.05 -6.21
N ALA A 116 -12.60 1.46 -5.18
CA ALA A 116 -11.66 0.61 -4.46
C ALA A 116 -12.28 -0.68 -3.85
N GLN A 117 -13.60 -0.71 -3.64
CA GLN A 117 -14.31 -1.91 -3.18
C GLN A 117 -14.43 -2.99 -4.28
N SER A 118 -14.19 -2.65 -5.54
CA SER A 118 -14.26 -3.56 -6.69
C SER A 118 -12.95 -3.64 -7.48
N LEU A 119 -12.33 -2.48 -7.77
CA LEU A 119 -11.12 -2.32 -8.59
C LEU A 119 -11.23 -2.96 -9.99
N MET A 120 -12.43 -3.07 -10.55
CA MET A 120 -12.69 -3.84 -11.78
C MET A 120 -11.98 -3.28 -13.01
N GLY A 121 -11.76 -1.97 -13.08
CA GLY A 121 -11.05 -1.29 -14.17
C GLY A 121 -9.53 -1.25 -13.99
N VAL A 122 -8.99 -1.82 -12.91
CA VAL A 122 -7.57 -1.79 -12.59
C VAL A 122 -6.91 -3.16 -12.86
N PRO A 123 -5.81 -3.22 -13.63
CA PRO A 123 -5.09 -4.46 -13.93
C PRO A 123 -4.22 -4.90 -12.74
N LEU A 124 -4.87 -5.36 -11.66
CA LEU A 124 -4.23 -5.66 -10.37
C LEU A 124 -3.08 -6.67 -10.46
N GLU A 125 -3.15 -7.61 -11.39
CA GLU A 125 -2.12 -8.63 -11.66
C GLU A 125 -0.75 -8.04 -12.04
N THR A 126 -0.71 -6.78 -12.45
CA THR A 126 0.53 -6.10 -12.85
C THR A 126 1.26 -5.44 -11.67
N TYR A 127 0.62 -5.25 -10.51
CA TYR A 127 1.20 -4.53 -9.38
C TYR A 127 1.85 -5.48 -8.35
N ASP A 128 2.99 -5.06 -7.81
CA ASP A 128 3.73 -5.80 -6.78
C ASP A 128 3.65 -5.14 -5.38
N LEU A 129 3.16 -3.89 -5.31
CA LEU A 129 2.93 -3.14 -4.09
C LEU A 129 1.69 -2.25 -4.21
N VAL A 130 0.79 -2.35 -3.24
CA VAL A 130 -0.38 -1.48 -3.11
C VAL A 130 -0.30 -0.69 -1.81
N LEU A 131 -0.55 0.62 -1.87
CA LEU A 131 -0.72 1.46 -0.70
C LEU A 131 -2.19 1.83 -0.59
N ALA A 132 -2.82 1.54 0.56
CA ALA A 132 -4.22 1.86 0.81
C ALA A 132 -4.33 2.76 2.04
N ASP A 133 -4.97 3.92 1.86
CA ASP A 133 -5.26 4.88 2.93
C ASP A 133 -6.74 5.30 2.91
N PRO A 134 -7.66 4.39 3.29
CA PRO A 134 -9.08 4.66 3.21
C PRO A 134 -9.55 5.76 4.17
N PRO A 135 -10.75 6.34 3.94
CA PRO A 135 -11.44 7.13 4.95
C PRO A 135 -11.61 6.33 6.26
N TYR A 136 -11.20 6.92 7.39
CA TYR A 136 -11.19 6.19 8.66
C TYR A 136 -12.52 6.25 9.41
N SER A 137 -13.27 7.34 9.24
CA SER A 137 -14.59 7.52 9.85
C SER A 137 -15.64 8.03 8.87
N VAL A 138 -16.90 8.06 9.30
CA VAL A 138 -18.02 8.56 8.49
C VAL A 138 -17.80 10.02 8.12
N GLU A 139 -17.29 10.83 9.05
CA GLU A 139 -16.97 12.25 8.81
C GLU A 139 -15.87 12.42 7.76
N ASP A 140 -14.89 11.50 7.71
CA ASP A 140 -13.89 11.48 6.65
C ASP A 140 -14.57 11.17 5.31
N ALA A 141 -15.42 10.15 5.26
CA ALA A 141 -16.14 9.76 4.04
C ALA A 141 -17.05 10.88 3.51
N GLU A 142 -17.75 11.58 4.38
CA GLU A 142 -18.57 12.75 4.06
C GLU A 142 -17.73 13.88 3.45
N ARG A 143 -16.54 14.16 4.00
CA ARG A 143 -15.61 15.17 3.45
C ARG A 143 -15.12 14.80 2.05
N TYR A 144 -14.93 13.52 1.78
CA TYR A 144 -14.59 13.03 0.44
C TYR A 144 -15.82 12.90 -0.47
N GLN A 145 -17.03 13.15 0.04
CA GLN A 145 -18.30 12.95 -0.68
C GLN A 145 -18.47 11.50 -1.15
N THR A 146 -18.08 10.55 -0.31
CA THR A 146 -18.14 9.11 -0.55
C THR A 146 -18.92 8.40 0.56
N THR A 147 -19.35 7.16 0.32
CA THR A 147 -19.88 6.30 1.39
C THR A 147 -18.77 5.71 2.23
N MET A 148 -19.05 5.41 3.51
CA MET A 148 -18.11 4.69 4.36
C MET A 148 -17.69 3.36 3.70
N ILE A 149 -16.38 3.19 3.54
CA ILE A 149 -15.83 2.06 2.78
C ILE A 149 -15.98 0.74 3.54
N ARG A 150 -16.43 -0.30 2.83
CA ARG A 150 -16.43 -1.67 3.36
C ARG A 150 -15.05 -2.30 3.14
N ARG A 151 -14.18 -2.14 4.14
CA ARG A 151 -12.78 -2.61 4.13
C ARG A 151 -12.60 -4.06 3.68
N ASN A 152 -13.52 -4.93 4.08
CA ASN A 152 -13.53 -6.35 3.69
C ASN A 152 -13.75 -6.56 2.19
N LEU A 153 -14.47 -5.67 1.51
CA LEU A 153 -14.63 -5.72 0.06
C LEU A 153 -13.38 -5.27 -0.66
N VAL A 154 -12.70 -4.23 -0.16
CA VAL A 154 -11.40 -3.81 -0.68
C VAL A 154 -10.38 -4.95 -0.56
N MET A 155 -10.28 -5.56 0.63
CA MET A 155 -9.43 -6.74 0.83
C MET A 155 -9.84 -7.94 -0.03
N ARG A 156 -11.12 -8.05 -0.45
CA ARG A 156 -11.57 -9.06 -1.41
C ARG A 156 -11.11 -8.74 -2.83
N ALA A 157 -11.27 -7.49 -3.27
CA ALA A 157 -10.83 -7.03 -4.58
C ALA A 157 -9.31 -7.25 -4.77
N LEU A 158 -8.53 -6.92 -3.73
CA LEU A 158 -7.07 -7.08 -3.71
C LEU A 158 -6.59 -8.54 -3.75
N GLN A 159 -7.47 -9.55 -3.64
CA GLN A 159 -7.08 -10.97 -3.83
C GLN A 159 -6.64 -11.25 -5.27
N ARG A 160 -6.98 -10.39 -6.23
CA ARG A 160 -6.53 -10.47 -7.63
C ARG A 160 -5.07 -10.04 -7.84
N LEU A 161 -4.42 -9.49 -6.82
CA LEU A 161 -2.98 -9.25 -6.85
C LEU A 161 -2.21 -10.58 -7.05
N PRO A 162 -1.02 -10.53 -7.68
CA PRO A 162 -0.21 -11.73 -7.84
C PRO A 162 0.34 -12.21 -6.48
N PRO A 163 0.57 -13.53 -6.31
CA PRO A 163 1.26 -14.06 -5.14
C PRO A 163 2.60 -13.35 -4.86
N GLY A 164 2.86 -13.04 -3.59
CA GLY A 164 4.06 -12.29 -3.18
C GLY A 164 3.95 -10.76 -3.31
N ALA A 165 2.88 -10.23 -3.89
CA ALA A 165 2.58 -8.80 -3.82
C ALA A 165 2.27 -8.36 -2.38
N HIS A 166 2.57 -7.11 -2.07
CA HIS A 166 2.34 -6.54 -0.75
C HIS A 166 1.23 -5.48 -0.78
N VAL A 167 0.42 -5.45 0.27
CA VAL A 167 -0.54 -4.37 0.52
C VAL A 167 -0.13 -3.68 1.83
N VAL A 168 0.21 -2.41 1.75
CA VAL A 168 0.49 -1.56 2.90
C VAL A 168 -0.77 -0.78 3.21
N TRP A 169 -1.47 -1.20 4.25
CA TRP A 169 -2.76 -0.67 4.68
C TRP A 169 -2.58 0.26 5.87
N LEU A 170 -2.84 1.55 5.68
CA LEU A 170 -2.80 2.55 6.73
C LEU A 170 -4.21 2.81 7.25
N ASP A 171 -4.47 2.55 8.54
CA ASP A 171 -5.82 2.68 9.10
C ASP A 171 -5.80 2.82 10.62
N GLN A 172 -6.98 2.88 11.22
CA GLN A 172 -7.20 2.81 12.66
C GLN A 172 -7.72 1.46 13.12
N VAL A 173 -8.14 0.62 12.17
CA VAL A 173 -8.69 -0.71 12.40
C VAL A 173 -8.02 -1.71 11.47
N LEU A 174 -7.78 -2.92 11.96
CA LEU A 174 -7.35 -4.03 11.11
C LEU A 174 -8.55 -4.44 10.24
N PRO A 175 -8.47 -4.37 8.90
CA PRO A 175 -9.58 -4.78 8.05
C PRO A 175 -9.84 -6.28 8.19
N MET A 176 -11.10 -6.71 8.08
CA MET A 176 -11.38 -8.14 7.97
C MET A 176 -10.81 -8.66 6.64
N TYR A 177 -9.97 -9.69 6.72
CA TYR A 177 -9.32 -10.31 5.57
C TYR A 177 -9.34 -11.83 5.68
N ARG A 178 -9.09 -12.49 4.54
CA ARG A 178 -8.99 -13.95 4.46
C ARG A 178 -7.55 -14.40 4.74
N LYS A 179 -7.35 -15.17 5.80
CA LYS A 179 -6.03 -15.67 6.23
C LYS A 179 -5.44 -16.72 5.27
N ASP A 180 -6.27 -17.34 4.43
CA ASP A 180 -5.85 -18.23 3.35
C ASP A 180 -5.44 -17.47 2.07
N ARG A 181 -5.64 -16.14 2.04
CA ARG A 181 -5.30 -15.28 0.90
C ARG A 181 -4.21 -14.27 1.23
N PHE A 182 -4.11 -13.84 2.49
CA PHE A 182 -3.08 -12.92 2.94
C PHE A 182 -2.43 -13.37 4.25
N ALA A 183 -1.11 -13.25 4.31
CA ALA A 183 -0.37 -13.24 5.57
C ALA A 183 -0.09 -11.79 6.00
N ILE A 184 0.10 -11.56 7.29
CA ILE A 184 0.61 -10.28 7.82
C ILE A 184 2.11 -10.43 8.00
N ASP A 185 2.87 -9.66 7.22
CA ASP A 185 4.34 -9.56 7.33
C ASP A 185 4.75 -8.44 8.31
N GLY A 186 3.84 -7.52 8.67
CA GLY A 186 4.16 -6.47 9.65
C GLY A 186 2.96 -5.66 10.17
N VAL A 187 3.12 -5.12 11.37
CA VAL A 187 2.17 -4.23 12.06
C VAL A 187 2.98 -3.11 12.74
N ILE A 188 2.91 -1.90 12.20
CA ILE A 188 3.71 -0.76 12.68
C ILE A 188 2.77 0.32 13.20
N GLY A 189 2.94 0.70 14.47
CA GLY A 189 2.22 1.84 15.04
C GLY A 189 2.70 3.15 14.41
N MET A 190 1.79 4.09 14.16
CA MET A 190 2.14 5.41 13.65
C MET A 190 1.53 6.50 14.52
N VAL A 191 2.41 7.20 15.21
CA VAL A 191 2.11 8.39 16.02
C VAL A 191 2.38 9.61 15.17
N LYS A 192 1.37 10.45 14.96
CA LYS A 192 1.54 11.79 14.40
C LYS A 192 1.72 12.83 15.53
N SER A 193 1.80 14.11 15.19
CA SER A 193 1.85 15.18 16.18
C SER A 193 0.58 15.23 17.05
N THR A 194 0.57 16.11 18.06
CA THR A 194 -0.53 16.24 19.02
C THR A 194 -1.90 16.39 18.36
N ASN A 195 -2.95 15.88 19.03
CA ASN A 195 -4.35 15.90 18.57
C ASN A 195 -4.63 15.17 17.24
N HIS A 196 -3.75 14.24 16.85
CA HIS A 196 -4.01 13.33 15.74
C HIS A 196 -4.35 11.94 16.22
N ARG A 197 -5.24 11.28 15.48
CA ARG A 197 -5.55 9.89 15.75
C ARG A 197 -4.32 8.99 15.49
N PHE A 198 -4.07 8.06 16.40
CA PHE A 198 -3.10 6.98 16.19
C PHE A 198 -3.56 6.10 15.03
N ARG A 199 -2.60 5.65 14.22
CA ARG A 199 -2.85 4.77 13.08
C ARG A 199 -1.94 3.55 13.16
N VAL A 200 -2.32 2.50 12.48
CA VAL A 200 -1.53 1.29 12.28
C VAL A 200 -1.27 1.10 10.79
N VAL A 201 -0.02 0.82 10.46
CA VAL A 201 0.38 0.35 9.13
C VAL A 201 0.42 -1.17 9.20
N THR A 202 -0.54 -1.83 8.56
CA THR A 202 -0.53 -3.29 8.40
C THR A 202 0.01 -3.65 7.03
N ILE A 203 1.02 -4.51 7.01
CA ILE A 203 1.65 -5.01 5.80
C ILE A 203 1.12 -6.42 5.55
N PHE A 204 0.29 -6.56 4.54
CA PHE A 204 -0.18 -7.85 4.05
C PHE A 204 0.69 -8.34 2.90
N ARG A 205 0.88 -9.65 2.81
CA ARG A 205 1.46 -10.32 1.65
C ARG A 205 0.46 -11.28 1.05
N ARG A 206 0.24 -11.19 -0.25
CA ARG A 206 -0.62 -12.10 -1.01
C ARG A 206 0.00 -13.49 -1.00
N LEU A 207 -0.76 -14.48 -0.52
CA LEU A 207 -0.38 -15.89 -0.53
C LEU A 207 -0.59 -16.50 -1.92
N PRO A 208 0.05 -17.61 -2.28
CA PRO A 208 -0.38 -18.44 -3.40
C PRO A 208 -1.82 -18.92 -3.19
N ASP A 209 -2.53 -19.17 -4.29
CA ASP A 209 -3.79 -19.89 -4.18
C ASP A 209 -3.51 -21.35 -3.78
N ALA A 210 -4.38 -21.92 -2.94
CA ALA A 210 -4.29 -23.33 -2.62
C ALA A 210 -4.35 -24.13 -3.95
N PRO A 211 -3.52 -25.16 -4.11
CA PRO A 211 -3.69 -26.08 -5.24
C PRO A 211 -5.13 -26.61 -5.21
N ALA A 212 -5.76 -26.62 -6.38
CA ALA A 212 -7.12 -27.09 -6.57
C ALA A 212 -7.28 -28.57 -6.19
#